data_AF-A0A917KS06-F1
#
_entry.id   AF-A0A917KS06-F1
#
_cell.length_a   1.000
_cell.length_b   1.000
_cell.length_c   1.000
_cell.angle_alpha   90.00
_cell.angle_beta   90.00
_cell.angle_gamma   90.00
#
_symmetry.space_group_name_H-M   'P 1'
#
loop_
_entity.id
_entity.type
_entity.pdbx_description
1 polymer ?
#
loop_
_entity_poly.entity_id
_entity_poly.type
_entity_poly.pdbx_seq_one_letter_code
_entity_poly.pdbx_strand_id
1 'polypeptide(L)'
;MPTIRLVTFLTRLGVAFALLSTAAPTAVAATVSEPTARTSAADAWQPPLSTRGRYIVDARGQRFRLKAANWDGAQGSWTGSGDVADPANHHAGQNSYGIPLGLDRAPLPQLLADFRQLGLNSIRLPFSDEMIHTTARYRTPPWPPIPSCAGRRPCRSTTPWWRH
;
A
#
# COMPACT_ATOMS: atom_id res chain seq x y z
N MET A 1 -73.27 49.52 -17.72
CA MET A 1 -74.39 48.56 -17.92
C MET A 1 -73.87 47.15 -17.71
N PRO A 2 -74.68 46.27 -17.09
CA PRO A 2 -74.25 45.17 -16.19
C PRO A 2 -73.89 43.89 -17.00
N THR A 3 -73.47 42.73 -16.51
CA THR A 3 -74.03 41.84 -15.47
C THR A 3 -73.21 40.51 -15.50
N ILE A 4 -72.89 39.95 -14.32
CA ILE A 4 -73.19 38.56 -13.84
C ILE A 4 -72.66 37.33 -14.65
N ARG A 5 -71.67 36.58 -14.13
CA ARG A 5 -71.66 35.34 -13.27
C ARG A 5 -71.80 33.97 -13.99
N LEU A 6 -70.95 33.03 -13.52
CA LEU A 6 -71.21 31.62 -13.15
C LEU A 6 -71.00 30.46 -14.17
N VAL A 7 -69.91 29.70 -13.93
CA VAL A 7 -69.81 28.20 -13.82
C VAL A 7 -69.97 27.45 -15.16
N THR A 8 -69.11 26.50 -15.57
CA THR A 8 -69.04 25.10 -15.09
C THR A 8 -68.05 24.29 -15.97
N PHE A 9 -67.18 23.46 -15.34
CA PHE A 9 -66.57 22.18 -15.82
C PHE A 9 -65.54 22.17 -16.98
N LEU A 10 -64.26 21.83 -16.71
CA LEU A 10 -63.63 20.48 -16.87
C LEU A 10 -63.78 19.94 -18.32
N THR A 11 -62.75 19.76 -19.15
CA THR A 11 -61.65 18.78 -18.99
C THR A 11 -60.64 18.89 -20.16
N ARG A 12 -59.34 19.01 -19.82
CA ARG A 12 -58.10 18.49 -20.45
C ARG A 12 -57.93 18.45 -21.98
N LEU A 13 -56.92 19.18 -22.48
CA LEU A 13 -55.85 18.75 -23.41
C LEU A 13 -54.99 20.01 -23.67
N GLY A 14 -53.77 20.15 -23.17
CA GLY A 14 -52.59 19.49 -23.70
C GLY A 14 -51.57 20.57 -24.10
N VAL A 15 -50.29 20.22 -24.09
CA VAL A 15 -49.15 20.96 -24.64
C VAL A 15 -48.51 22.03 -23.75
N ALA A 16 -47.56 21.54 -22.93
CA ALA A 16 -46.18 22.00 -22.80
C ALA A 16 -45.85 23.48 -23.15
N PHE A 17 -45.40 24.23 -22.13
CA PHE A 17 -44.29 25.16 -22.32
C PHE A 17 -43.43 25.22 -21.04
N ALA A 18 -42.13 25.08 -21.24
CA ALA A 18 -41.13 24.73 -20.25
C ALA A 18 -40.78 25.87 -19.29
N LEU A 19 -40.82 25.59 -17.99
CA LEU A 19 -40.10 26.32 -16.95
C LEU A 19 -39.53 25.29 -15.99
N LEU A 20 -38.31 24.84 -16.27
CA LEU A 20 -37.52 24.09 -15.29
C LEU A 20 -36.16 24.76 -15.18
N SER A 21 -36.05 25.68 -14.23
CA SER A 21 -34.79 26.24 -13.77
C SER A 21 -33.93 25.10 -13.23
N THR A 22 -32.85 24.76 -13.93
CA THR A 22 -31.86 23.80 -13.46
C THR A 22 -31.05 24.43 -12.33
N ALA A 23 -31.40 24.12 -11.08
CA ALA A 23 -30.54 24.37 -9.94
C ALA A 23 -29.29 23.48 -10.08
N ALA A 24 -28.15 24.08 -10.39
CA ALA A 24 -26.87 23.38 -10.41
C ALA A 24 -26.54 22.92 -8.97
N PRO A 25 -26.14 21.65 -8.76
CA PRO A 25 -25.69 21.22 -7.45
C PRO A 25 -24.38 21.95 -7.14
N THR A 26 -24.41 22.80 -6.11
CA THR A 26 -23.19 23.36 -5.54
C THR A 26 -22.46 22.20 -4.86
N ALA A 27 -21.45 21.65 -5.54
CA ALA A 27 -20.57 20.67 -4.93
C ALA A 27 -19.83 21.36 -3.79
N VAL A 28 -20.24 21.09 -2.56
CA VAL A 28 -19.45 21.41 -1.37
C VAL A 28 -18.19 20.57 -1.48
N ALA A 29 -17.10 21.19 -1.91
CA ALA A 29 -15.78 20.56 -1.85
C ALA A 29 -15.51 20.25 -0.39
N ALA A 30 -15.68 18.99 0.00
CA ALA A 30 -15.19 18.49 1.26
C ALA A 30 -13.68 18.72 1.25
N THR A 31 -13.21 19.70 2.01
CA THR A 31 -11.79 19.83 2.34
C THR A 31 -11.42 18.56 3.09
N VAL A 32 -10.87 17.59 2.36
CA VAL A 32 -10.15 16.48 2.96
C VAL A 32 -9.01 17.13 3.72
N SER A 33 -9.13 17.20 5.04
CA SER A 33 -8.02 17.60 5.90
C SER A 33 -6.86 16.67 5.56
N GLU A 34 -5.81 17.22 4.97
CA GLU A 34 -4.56 16.49 4.78
C GLU A 34 -4.18 15.89 6.15
N PRO A 35 -3.81 14.60 6.19
CA PRO A 35 -3.35 14.01 7.43
C PRO A 35 -2.13 14.83 7.86
N THR A 36 -2.25 15.50 9.01
CA THR A 36 -1.13 16.16 9.69
C THR A 36 0.06 15.24 9.58
N ALA A 37 1.13 15.71 8.92
CA ALA A 37 2.33 14.96 8.65
C ALA A 37 2.74 14.27 9.95
N ARG A 38 2.46 12.96 10.05
CA ARG A 38 2.88 12.15 11.19
C ARG A 38 4.39 12.26 11.18
N THR A 39 4.94 12.95 12.18
CA THR A 39 6.38 13.10 12.39
C THR A 39 7.03 11.79 12.01
N SER A 40 7.98 11.86 11.08
CA SER A 40 8.57 10.65 10.53
C SER A 40 9.06 9.79 11.69
N ALA A 41 8.79 8.47 11.70
CA ALA A 41 9.30 7.59 12.75
C ALA A 41 10.84 7.65 12.83
N ALA A 42 11.50 8.11 11.76
CA ALA A 42 12.93 8.40 11.72
C ALA A 42 13.35 9.64 12.53
N ASP A 43 12.48 10.65 12.67
CA ASP A 43 12.78 11.88 13.45
C ASP A 43 12.57 11.69 14.96
N ALA A 44 11.96 10.57 15.36
CA ALA A 44 11.55 10.32 16.73
C ALA A 44 12.65 9.70 17.63
N TRP A 45 13.85 9.43 17.11
CA TRP A 45 14.95 8.83 17.88
C TRP A 45 16.32 9.29 17.39
N GLN A 46 17.35 9.20 18.25
CA GLN A 46 18.72 9.59 17.89
C GLN A 46 19.66 8.37 17.75
N PRO A 47 20.28 8.13 16.59
CA PRO A 47 21.31 7.10 16.46
C PRO A 47 22.60 7.41 17.23
N PRO A 48 23.37 6.39 17.67
CA PRO A 48 23.12 4.95 17.53
C PRO A 48 22.19 4.38 18.62
N LEU A 49 21.62 3.20 18.37
CA LEU A 49 20.95 2.40 19.40
C LEU A 49 21.98 1.63 20.24
N SER A 50 21.69 1.47 21.53
CA SER A 50 22.48 0.63 22.46
C SER A 50 21.57 -0.10 23.46
N THR A 51 22.11 -1.07 24.17
CA THR A 51 21.41 -1.77 25.26
C THR A 51 21.78 -1.17 26.61
N ARG A 52 20.78 -0.97 27.48
CA ARG A 52 20.96 -0.61 28.90
C ARG A 52 20.06 -1.48 29.77
N GLY A 53 20.65 -2.45 30.46
CA GLY A 53 19.91 -3.51 31.13
C GLY A 53 19.00 -4.24 30.15
N ARG A 54 17.70 -4.32 30.44
CA ARG A 54 16.69 -4.97 29.57
C ARG A 54 16.13 -4.09 28.45
N TYR A 55 16.60 -2.85 28.30
CA TYR A 55 16.04 -1.89 27.35
C TYR A 55 17.00 -1.60 26.19
N ILE A 56 16.41 -1.28 25.04
CA ILE A 56 17.09 -0.60 23.94
C ILE A 56 16.89 0.90 24.17
N VAL A 57 17.97 1.68 24.07
CA VAL A 57 17.95 3.13 24.20
C VAL A 57 18.64 3.78 23.00
N ASP A 58 18.23 5.02 22.71
CA ASP A 58 18.86 5.87 21.71
C ASP A 58 20.10 6.60 22.29
N ALA A 59 20.77 7.43 21.48
CA ALA A 59 21.97 8.15 21.92
C ALA A 59 21.71 9.17 23.04
N ARG A 60 20.46 9.64 23.21
CA ARG A 60 20.05 10.51 24.33
C ARG A 60 19.70 9.71 25.58
N GLY A 61 19.77 8.38 25.53
CA GLY A 61 19.38 7.49 26.62
C GLY A 61 17.87 7.28 26.73
N GLN A 62 17.09 7.74 25.75
CA GLN A 62 15.64 7.54 25.74
C GLN A 62 15.30 6.11 25.30
N ARG A 63 14.32 5.49 25.96
CA ARG A 63 13.92 4.12 25.63
C ARG A 63 13.31 4.07 24.23
N PHE A 64 13.85 3.18 23.40
CA PHE A 64 13.33 2.87 22.08
C PHE A 64 12.65 1.50 22.09
N ARG A 65 11.38 1.43 21.66
CA ARG A 65 10.62 0.17 21.57
C ARG A 65 10.48 -0.24 20.11
N LEU A 66 10.97 -1.43 19.78
CA LEU A 66 10.71 -2.06 18.49
C LEU A 66 9.28 -2.60 18.45
N LYS A 67 8.46 -2.02 17.57
CA LYS A 67 7.15 -2.54 17.14
C LYS A 67 7.38 -3.17 15.77
N ALA A 68 7.76 -4.44 15.79
CA ALA A 68 8.30 -5.12 14.61
C ALA A 68 7.32 -6.14 14.02
N ALA A 69 7.38 -6.30 12.70
CA ALA A 69 6.80 -7.42 11.98
C ALA A 69 7.90 -8.19 11.23
N ASN A 70 7.67 -9.48 10.98
CA ASN A 70 8.47 -10.25 10.02
C ASN A 70 7.89 -10.03 8.62
N TRP A 71 8.74 -9.72 7.65
CA TRP A 71 8.33 -9.64 6.25
C TRP A 71 9.05 -10.70 5.45
N ASP A 72 8.33 -11.80 5.22
CA ASP A 72 8.87 -13.05 4.70
C ASP A 72 8.86 -13.13 3.16
N GLY A 73 9.64 -14.05 2.60
CA GLY A 73 9.62 -14.45 1.18
C GLY A 73 10.96 -14.31 0.47
N ALA A 74 11.75 -13.29 0.84
CA ALA A 74 13.00 -13.00 0.14
C ALA A 74 14.08 -14.07 0.32
N GLN A 75 14.10 -14.72 1.48
CA GLN A 75 14.98 -15.84 1.80
C GLN A 75 14.76 -17.07 0.91
N GLY A 76 13.69 -17.07 0.12
CA GLY A 76 13.28 -18.19 -0.70
C GLY A 76 12.41 -19.17 0.08
N SER A 77 11.60 -19.89 -0.69
CA SER A 77 10.68 -20.91 -0.16
C SER A 77 10.95 -22.28 -0.76
N TRP A 78 11.96 -22.43 -1.62
CA TRP A 78 12.27 -23.72 -2.27
C TRP A 78 12.77 -24.75 -1.25
N THR A 79 12.29 -25.99 -1.37
CA THR A 79 12.54 -27.05 -0.38
C THR A 79 13.87 -27.82 -0.59
N GLY A 80 14.63 -27.48 -1.63
CA GLY A 80 15.95 -28.07 -1.90
C GLY A 80 15.97 -29.17 -2.95
N SER A 81 14.84 -29.52 -3.57
CA SER A 81 14.78 -30.49 -4.67
C SER A 81 13.64 -30.18 -5.65
N GLY A 82 13.69 -30.76 -6.85
CA GLY A 82 12.71 -30.53 -7.90
C GLY A 82 12.90 -29.22 -8.67
N ASP A 83 11.93 -28.88 -9.53
CA ASP A 83 11.93 -27.62 -10.27
C ASP A 83 11.55 -26.45 -9.35
N VAL A 84 12.42 -25.43 -9.27
CA VAL A 84 12.21 -24.17 -8.53
C VAL A 84 11.08 -23.30 -9.10
N ALA A 85 10.57 -23.62 -10.29
CA ALA A 85 9.39 -23.00 -10.87
C ALA A 85 8.09 -23.59 -10.31
N ASP A 86 8.11 -24.85 -9.89
CA ASP A 86 6.93 -25.61 -9.50
C ASP A 86 6.57 -25.30 -8.04
N PRO A 87 5.41 -24.66 -7.77
CA PRO A 87 4.98 -24.34 -6.41
C PRO A 87 4.94 -25.53 -5.45
N ALA A 88 4.77 -26.76 -5.95
CA ALA A 88 4.80 -27.97 -5.12
C ALA A 88 6.15 -28.19 -4.43
N ASN A 89 7.24 -27.65 -4.99
CA ASN A 89 8.59 -27.73 -4.42
C ASN A 89 8.91 -26.54 -3.50
N HIS A 90 7.89 -25.84 -3.00
CA HIS A 90 8.05 -24.70 -2.09
C HIS A 90 7.31 -24.91 -0.78
N HIS A 91 7.89 -24.39 0.31
CA HIS A 91 7.26 -24.34 1.62
C HIS A 91 5.86 -23.71 1.52
N ALA A 92 4.88 -24.42 2.08
CA ALA A 92 3.46 -24.07 2.02
C ALA A 92 2.88 -23.88 0.60
N GLY A 93 3.52 -24.45 -0.43
CA GLY A 93 3.09 -24.30 -1.82
C GLY A 93 3.26 -22.88 -2.38
N GLN A 94 3.99 -22.00 -1.69
CA GLN A 94 4.09 -20.59 -2.03
C GLN A 94 5.46 -20.29 -2.62
N ASN A 95 5.52 -20.02 -3.92
CA ASN A 95 6.74 -19.54 -4.56
C ASN A 95 6.86 -18.02 -4.37
N SER A 96 7.84 -17.58 -3.57
CA SER A 96 8.08 -16.16 -3.30
C SER A 96 8.93 -15.47 -4.38
N TYR A 97 9.48 -16.22 -5.36
CA TYR A 97 10.34 -15.69 -6.42
C TYR A 97 11.55 -14.87 -5.92
N GLY A 98 12.01 -15.12 -4.68
CA GLY A 98 13.14 -14.42 -4.08
C GLY A 98 12.86 -12.95 -3.71
N ILE A 99 11.59 -12.58 -3.52
CA ILE A 99 11.20 -11.25 -3.03
C ILE A 99 10.34 -11.37 -1.77
N PRO A 100 10.34 -10.33 -0.90
CA PRO A 100 9.32 -10.22 0.14
C PRO A 100 7.91 -10.31 -0.45
N LEU A 101 7.06 -11.10 0.19
CA LEU A 101 5.68 -11.33 -0.23
C LEU A 101 4.91 -10.01 -0.32
N GLY A 102 4.10 -9.85 -1.36
CA GLY A 102 3.27 -8.66 -1.57
C GLY A 102 3.92 -7.59 -2.44
N LEU A 103 5.23 -7.62 -2.68
CA LEU A 103 5.88 -6.72 -3.66
C LEU A 103 5.48 -7.01 -5.11
N ASP A 104 4.88 -8.16 -5.36
CA ASP A 104 4.23 -8.54 -6.62
C ASP A 104 2.81 -7.95 -6.75
N ARG A 105 2.23 -7.42 -5.67
CA ARG A 105 0.84 -6.91 -5.59
C ARG A 105 0.73 -5.41 -5.32
N ALA A 106 1.61 -4.85 -4.49
CA ALA A 106 1.64 -3.42 -4.17
C ALA A 106 3.05 -2.82 -4.26
N PRO A 107 3.20 -1.54 -4.66
CA PRO A 107 4.50 -0.89 -4.73
C PRO A 107 5.08 -0.67 -3.32
N LEU A 108 6.40 -0.77 -3.19
CA LEU A 108 7.11 -0.64 -1.91
C LEU A 108 6.72 0.59 -1.07
N PRO A 109 6.58 1.82 -1.64
CA PRO A 109 6.16 2.98 -0.85
C PRO A 109 4.78 2.83 -0.20
N GLN A 110 3.84 2.16 -0.87
CA GLN A 110 2.51 1.89 -0.33
C GLN A 110 2.61 0.90 0.83
N LEU A 111 3.34 -0.20 0.66
CA LEU A 111 3.54 -1.19 1.74
C LEU A 111 4.19 -0.56 2.98
N LEU A 112 5.20 0.30 2.79
CA LEU A 112 5.83 1.03 3.89
C LEU A 112 4.87 2.02 4.57
N ALA A 113 3.99 2.68 3.81
CA ALA A 113 2.94 3.54 4.36
C ALA A 113 1.94 2.74 5.20
N ASP A 114 1.53 1.57 4.71
CA ASP A 114 0.61 0.65 5.39
C ASP A 114 1.22 0.12 6.69
N PHE A 115 2.49 -0.29 6.69
CA PHE A 115 3.19 -0.71 7.92
C PHE A 115 3.24 0.42 8.97
N ARG A 116 3.49 1.66 8.52
CA ARG A 116 3.47 2.83 9.41
C ARG A 116 2.07 3.13 9.91
N GLN A 117 1.01 2.87 9.11
CA GLN A 117 -0.37 3.02 9.54
C GLN A 117 -0.75 1.98 10.61
N LEU A 118 -0.19 0.76 10.52
CA LEU A 118 -0.29 -0.27 11.57
C LEU A 118 0.56 0.04 12.82
N GLY A 119 1.33 1.13 12.80
CA GLY A 119 2.16 1.56 13.92
C GLY A 119 3.47 0.77 14.07
N LEU A 120 3.88 0.05 13.01
CA LEU A 120 5.19 -0.60 12.97
C LEU A 120 6.29 0.44 12.75
N ASN A 121 7.42 0.25 13.42
CA ASN A 121 8.61 1.10 13.28
C ASN A 121 9.88 0.29 12.97
N SER A 122 9.73 -1.02 12.78
CA SER A 122 10.81 -1.94 12.48
C SER A 122 10.25 -3.11 11.67
N ILE A 123 11.05 -3.63 10.76
CA ILE A 123 10.72 -4.82 9.97
C ILE A 123 11.93 -5.75 10.06
N ARG A 124 11.69 -7.01 10.42
CA ARG A 124 12.69 -8.07 10.29
C ARG A 124 12.58 -8.65 8.88
N LEU A 125 13.69 -8.57 8.14
CA LEU A 125 13.82 -9.10 6.79
C LEU A 125 14.66 -10.40 6.83
N PRO A 126 14.04 -11.57 6.71
CA PRO A 126 14.76 -12.82 6.52
C PRO A 126 15.52 -12.79 5.18
N PHE A 127 16.69 -13.42 5.15
CA PHE A 127 17.54 -13.54 3.97
C PHE A 127 18.15 -14.94 3.90
N SER A 128 18.67 -15.30 2.73
CA SER A 128 19.52 -16.48 2.51
C SER A 128 20.90 -16.05 2.02
N ASP A 129 21.91 -16.89 2.24
CA ASP A 129 23.27 -16.64 1.73
C ASP A 129 23.26 -16.50 0.20
N GLU A 130 22.46 -17.30 -0.49
CA GLU A 130 22.28 -17.19 -1.93
C GLU A 130 21.80 -15.79 -2.35
N MET A 131 20.85 -15.18 -1.64
CA MET A 131 20.35 -13.85 -1.98
C MET A 131 21.44 -12.76 -1.89
N ILE A 132 22.42 -12.92 -0.99
CA ILE A 132 23.52 -11.96 -0.84
C ILE A 132 24.52 -12.10 -2.00
N HIS A 133 24.69 -13.31 -2.54
CA HIS A 133 25.70 -13.60 -3.57
C HIS A 133 25.13 -13.65 -5.00
N THR A 134 23.83 -13.85 -5.16
CA THR A 134 23.22 -14.04 -6.47
C THR A 134 23.23 -12.76 -7.29
N THR A 135 23.57 -12.89 -8.57
CA THR A 135 23.47 -11.81 -9.57
C THR A 135 22.32 -12.04 -10.55
N ALA A 136 21.59 -13.14 -10.37
CA ALA A 136 20.44 -13.49 -11.18
C ALA A 136 19.39 -12.36 -11.11
N ARG A 137 18.75 -12.08 -12.25
CA ARG A 137 17.64 -11.14 -12.27
C ARG A 137 16.44 -11.78 -11.59
N TYR A 138 15.61 -10.93 -11.00
CA TYR A 138 14.29 -11.36 -10.55
C TYR A 138 13.57 -12.10 -11.67
N ARG A 139 13.17 -13.34 -11.39
CA ARG A 139 12.39 -14.15 -12.31
C ARG A 139 10.94 -13.73 -12.15
N THR A 140 10.39 -13.08 -13.18
CA THR A 140 9.00 -12.65 -13.16
C THR A 140 8.08 -13.86 -13.08
N PRO A 141 7.08 -13.85 -12.18
CA PRO A 141 6.06 -14.89 -12.14
C PRO A 141 5.27 -14.96 -13.46
N PRO A 142 4.59 -16.09 -13.74
CA PRO A 142 3.81 -16.29 -14.97
C PRO A 142 2.53 -15.44 -15.04
N TRP A 143 2.08 -14.86 -13.92
CA TRP A 143 0.96 -13.90 -13.85
C TRP A 143 1.49 -12.45 -13.87
N PRO A 144 0.71 -11.47 -14.39
CA PRO A 144 1.21 -10.13 -14.63
C PRO A 144 1.68 -9.50 -13.31
N PRO A 145 2.98 -9.20 -13.17
CA PRO A 145 3.46 -8.43 -12.04
C PRO A 145 2.94 -6.99 -12.16
N ILE A 146 2.93 -6.25 -11.05
CA ILE A 146 2.78 -4.79 -11.08
C ILE A 146 3.70 -4.22 -12.18
N PRO A 147 3.26 -3.26 -13.01
CA PRO A 147 4.10 -2.62 -14.03
C PRO A 147 5.45 -2.10 -13.49
N SER A 148 5.54 -1.88 -12.17
CA SER A 148 6.73 -1.43 -11.46
C SER A 148 7.87 -2.45 -11.32
N CYS A 149 7.69 -3.75 -11.60
CA CYS A 149 8.79 -4.73 -11.48
C CYS A 149 9.06 -5.56 -12.75
N ALA A 150 8.25 -5.41 -13.81
CA ALA A 150 8.53 -6.02 -15.12
C ALA A 150 9.85 -5.48 -15.70
N GLY A 151 10.76 -6.39 -16.10
CA GLY A 151 12.03 -6.05 -16.78
C GLY A 151 13.12 -5.40 -15.91
N ARG A 152 12.86 -5.16 -14.61
CA ARG A 152 13.86 -4.57 -13.70
C ARG A 152 14.73 -5.68 -13.11
N ARG A 153 16.05 -5.49 -13.13
CA ARG A 153 17.01 -6.22 -12.25
C ARG A 153 16.45 -6.13 -10.81
N PRO A 154 16.66 -7.12 -9.90
CA PRO A 154 15.81 -7.32 -8.71
C PRO A 154 15.34 -6.00 -8.12
N CYS A 155 14.02 -5.71 -8.24
CA CYS A 155 13.41 -4.36 -8.31
C CYS A 155 14.42 -3.24 -7.95
N ARG A 156 15.30 -2.94 -8.92
CA ARG A 156 16.51 -2.14 -8.72
C ARG A 156 16.13 -0.67 -8.85
N SER A 157 15.82 -0.02 -7.73
CA SER A 157 16.56 1.20 -7.42
C SER A 157 18.05 0.82 -7.34
N THR A 158 18.97 1.73 -7.62
CA THR A 158 20.42 1.47 -7.77
C THR A 158 21.13 0.88 -6.54
N THR A 159 20.35 0.53 -5.52
CA THR A 159 20.65 0.13 -4.17
C THR A 159 19.79 -1.11 -3.90
N PRO A 160 20.33 -2.20 -3.35
CA PRO A 160 19.54 -3.39 -3.01
C PRO A 160 18.26 -3.00 -2.25
N TRP A 161 17.15 -3.72 -2.47
CA TRP A 161 15.87 -3.40 -1.83
C TRP A 161 15.95 -3.35 -0.29
N TRP A 162 16.91 -4.06 0.32
CA TRP A 162 17.21 -4.01 1.76
C TRP A 162 18.06 -2.82 2.23
N ARG A 163 18.46 -1.93 1.32
CA ARG A 163 19.34 -0.77 1.58
C ARG A 163 18.61 0.57 1.31
N HIS A 164 17.28 0.54 1.29
CA HIS A 164 16.37 1.71 1.33
C HIS A 164 15.55 1.71 2.61
#